data_AF-A0AAV9A1R1-F1
#
_entry.id   AF-A0AAV9A1R1-F1
#
_cell.length_a   1.000
_cell.length_b   1.000
_cell.length_c   1.000
_cell.angle_alpha   90.00
_cell.angle_beta   90.00
_cell.angle_gamma   90.00
#
_symmetry.space_group_name_H-M   'P 1'
#
loop_
_entity.id
_entity.type
_entity.pdbx_description
1 polymer ?
#
loop_
_entity_poly.entity_id
_entity_poly.type
_entity_poly.pdbx_seq_one_letter_code
_entity_poly.pdbx_strand_id
1 'polypeptide(L)'
;MTLLPPPPPHHHLLLITSDVTTASSAALVVLLSLVSLVSLLRLHLSSSSSPSRRLGLHSLTSLRLLLILSATLLSLIEFLRLPSLRPLLPHHHHSLLCKTQLVLSLGLLQPFFFSSLLSLLSTSLTTSDYKPNQRPKALFFRALSVSLWSSFPSLFFQVVLAFFPKGILRELGMIPSMPATVTEIIMGGAAVDSEGGCPRPLASTAVVAVFGAMYVQCFLAVCVRTAEVVINRRLRKRVWALAAAVTAALVTQVAALVAAGAVWRPGEAAYEGMVTVAFVGVAVCVAVGEGILVIRPVADALAVGRGGDGRRSACDWVDTC
;
A
#
# COMPACT_ATOMS: atom_id res chain seq x y z
N MET A 1 28.39 38.01 -1.33
CA MET A 1 27.06 37.80 -1.93
C MET A 1 27.25 37.24 -3.33
N THR A 2 27.44 35.92 -3.42
CA THR A 2 27.48 35.19 -4.70
C THR A 2 26.05 34.93 -5.13
N LEU A 3 25.59 35.67 -6.14
CA LEU A 3 24.31 35.44 -6.81
C LEU A 3 24.37 34.06 -7.50
N LEU A 4 23.58 33.11 -7.00
CA LEU A 4 23.34 31.84 -7.67
C LEU A 4 22.59 32.13 -8.99
N PRO A 5 23.00 31.56 -10.13
CA PRO A 5 22.27 31.74 -11.39
C PRO A 5 20.85 31.13 -11.30
N PRO A 6 19.85 31.70 -12.00
CA PRO A 6 18.49 31.17 -12.02
C PRO A 6 18.47 29.75 -12.61
N PRO A 7 17.68 28.81 -12.04
CA PRO A 7 17.62 27.44 -12.53
C PRO A 7 16.99 27.38 -13.94
N PRO A 8 17.44 26.47 -14.82
CA PRO A 8 16.94 26.38 -16.19
C PRO A 8 15.45 25.94 -16.24
N PRO A 9 14.73 26.32 -17.31
CA PRO A 9 13.26 26.17 -17.43
C PRO A 9 12.76 24.71 -17.38
N HIS A 10 13.64 23.73 -17.62
CA HIS A 10 13.30 22.31 -17.59
C HIS A 10 12.99 21.78 -16.18
N HIS A 11 13.49 22.42 -15.12
CA HIS A 11 13.25 21.97 -13.75
C HIS A 11 11.81 22.22 -13.28
N HIS A 12 11.23 23.36 -13.67
CA HIS A 12 9.85 23.69 -13.32
C HIS A 12 8.84 22.76 -14.01
N LEU A 13 9.09 22.39 -15.27
CA LEU A 13 8.22 21.49 -16.00
C LEU A 13 8.23 20.08 -15.42
N LEU A 14 9.40 19.55 -15.05
CA LEU A 14 9.52 18.24 -14.41
C LEU A 14 8.77 18.19 -13.07
N LEU A 15 8.89 19.24 -12.25
CA LEU A 15 8.25 19.31 -10.94
C LEU A 15 6.72 19.40 -11.04
N ILE A 16 6.20 20.17 -12.01
CA ILE A 16 4.76 20.21 -12.30
C ILE A 16 4.27 18.85 -12.80
N THR A 17 5.02 18.19 -13.69
CA THR A 17 4.62 16.87 -14.21
C THR A 17 4.61 15.80 -13.12
N SER A 18 5.56 15.82 -12.18
CA SER A 18 5.57 14.90 -11.04
C SER A 18 4.36 15.12 -10.13
N ASP A 19 4.03 16.37 -9.83
CA ASP A 19 2.88 16.70 -8.97
C ASP A 19 1.55 16.26 -9.61
N VAL A 20 1.36 16.57 -10.90
CA VAL A 20 0.16 16.15 -11.66
C VAL A 20 0.06 14.62 -11.75
N THR A 21 1.19 13.94 -11.97
CA THR A 21 1.22 12.47 -12.03
C THR A 21 0.88 11.85 -10.68
N THR A 22 1.40 12.42 -9.59
CA THR A 22 1.14 11.95 -8.22
C THR A 22 -0.32 12.20 -7.83
N ALA A 23 -0.85 13.39 -8.13
CA ALA A 23 -2.25 13.73 -7.85
C ALA A 23 -3.24 12.87 -8.66
N SER A 24 -2.98 12.68 -9.97
CA SER A 24 -3.84 11.89 -10.84
C SER A 24 -3.85 10.41 -10.46
N SER A 25 -2.69 9.84 -10.13
CA SER A 25 -2.60 8.44 -9.67
C SER A 25 -3.25 8.25 -8.29
N ALA A 26 -3.06 9.17 -7.34
CA ALA A 26 -3.75 9.14 -6.06
C ALA A 26 -5.28 9.22 -6.23
N ALA A 27 -5.76 10.15 -7.06
CA ALA A 27 -7.18 10.30 -7.36
C ALA A 27 -7.77 9.03 -8.01
N LEU A 28 -7.04 8.41 -8.94
CA LEU A 28 -7.45 7.15 -9.56
C LEU A 28 -7.59 6.03 -8.53
N VAL A 29 -6.64 5.89 -7.61
CA VAL A 29 -6.71 4.89 -6.54
C VAL A 29 -7.90 5.17 -5.62
N VAL A 30 -8.12 6.42 -5.21
CA VAL A 30 -9.29 6.78 -4.39
C VAL A 30 -10.60 6.44 -5.10
N LEU A 31 -10.71 6.73 -6.41
CA LEU A 31 -11.88 6.36 -7.21
C LEU A 31 -12.07 4.84 -7.28
N LEU A 32 -11.00 4.07 -7.48
CA LEU A 32 -11.04 2.61 -7.46
C LEU A 32 -11.50 2.07 -6.10
N SER A 33 -10.97 2.61 -5.01
CA SER A 33 -11.38 2.26 -3.66
C SER A 33 -12.85 2.60 -3.40
N LEU A 34 -13.35 3.76 -3.86
CA LEU A 34 -14.77 4.12 -3.77
C LEU A 34 -15.67 3.18 -4.58
N VAL A 35 -15.30 2.87 -5.82
CA VAL A 35 -16.03 1.92 -6.67
C VAL A 35 -16.06 0.54 -6.00
N SER A 36 -14.94 0.10 -5.43
CA SER A 36 -14.84 -1.17 -4.72
C SER A 36 -15.75 -1.19 -3.48
N LEU A 37 -15.77 -0.11 -2.70
CA LEU A 37 -16.62 0.03 -1.51
C LEU A 37 -18.11 0.04 -1.88
N VAL A 38 -18.51 0.82 -2.87
CA VAL A 38 -19.90 0.84 -3.37
C VAL A 38 -20.31 -0.53 -3.92
N SER A 39 -19.42 -1.24 -4.60
CA SER A 39 -19.70 -2.59 -5.11
C SER A 39 -19.90 -3.61 -3.99
N LEU A 40 -19.10 -3.54 -2.91
CA LEU A 40 -19.24 -4.37 -1.72
C LEU A 40 -20.53 -4.06 -0.95
N LEU A 41 -20.87 -2.77 -0.79
CA LEU A 41 -22.12 -2.36 -0.16
C LEU A 41 -23.33 -2.83 -0.95
N ARG A 42 -23.33 -2.69 -2.28
CA ARG A 42 -24.40 -3.20 -3.14
C ARG A 42 -24.59 -4.70 -3.00
N LEU A 43 -23.51 -5.47 -2.95
CA LEU A 43 -23.58 -6.91 -2.69
C LEU A 43 -24.12 -7.22 -1.28
N HIS A 44 -23.71 -6.46 -0.26
CA HIS A 44 -24.21 -6.64 1.10
C HIS A 44 -25.72 -6.40 1.19
N LEU A 45 -26.19 -5.29 0.60
CA LEU A 45 -27.60 -4.93 0.56
C LEU A 45 -28.42 -5.96 -0.24
N SER A 46 -27.93 -6.36 -1.42
CA SER A 46 -28.60 -7.37 -2.26
C SER A 46 -28.63 -8.76 -1.60
N SER A 47 -27.56 -9.15 -0.89
CA SER A 47 -27.48 -10.43 -0.18
C SER A 47 -28.35 -10.51 1.07
N SER A 48 -28.98 -9.42 1.51
CA SER A 48 -29.94 -9.44 2.64
C SER A 48 -31.15 -10.36 2.38
N SER A 49 -31.37 -10.77 1.12
CA SER A 49 -32.43 -11.66 0.68
C SER A 49 -32.15 -13.17 0.84
N SER A 50 -30.91 -13.62 1.13
CA SER A 50 -30.59 -15.05 1.22
C SER A 50 -29.65 -15.42 2.38
N PRO A 51 -30.06 -16.33 3.31
CA PRO A 51 -29.32 -16.63 4.55
C PRO A 51 -28.08 -17.54 4.36
N SER A 52 -28.08 -18.47 3.39
CA SER A 52 -26.96 -19.41 3.19
C SER A 52 -25.72 -18.79 2.52
N ARG A 53 -25.93 -17.82 1.61
CA ARG A 53 -24.85 -17.07 0.95
C ARG A 53 -24.19 -16.03 1.88
N ARG A 54 -24.83 -15.72 3.02
CA ARG A 54 -24.41 -14.68 4.00
C ARG A 54 -23.21 -15.08 4.85
N LEU A 55 -23.05 -16.36 5.20
CA LEU A 55 -22.07 -16.80 6.21
C LEU A 55 -20.62 -16.81 5.70
N GLY A 56 -20.40 -17.25 4.45
CA GLY A 56 -19.08 -17.25 3.81
C GLY A 56 -18.65 -15.89 3.27
N LEU A 57 -19.59 -15.03 2.89
CA LEU A 57 -19.29 -13.71 2.35
C LEU A 57 -18.85 -12.72 3.45
N HIS A 58 -19.43 -12.83 4.66
CA HIS A 58 -19.18 -11.88 5.74
C HIS A 58 -17.75 -11.93 6.32
N SER A 59 -17.07 -13.07 6.30
CA SER A 59 -15.66 -13.17 6.74
C SER A 59 -14.68 -12.56 5.75
N LEU A 60 -14.90 -12.76 4.45
CA LEU A 60 -14.05 -12.26 3.38
C LEU A 60 -14.31 -10.76 3.12
N THR A 61 -15.53 -10.27 3.33
CA THR A 61 -15.83 -8.84 3.15
C THR A 61 -15.11 -7.97 4.17
N SER A 62 -14.96 -8.40 5.43
CA SER A 62 -14.24 -7.60 6.43
C SER A 62 -12.74 -7.47 6.10
N LEU A 63 -12.13 -8.52 5.53
CA LEU A 63 -10.76 -8.48 5.02
C LEU A 63 -10.62 -7.58 3.79
N ARG A 64 -11.59 -7.63 2.86
CA ARG A 64 -11.64 -6.70 1.71
C ARG A 64 -11.80 -5.25 2.16
N LEU A 65 -12.64 -5.00 3.17
CA LEU A 65 -12.81 -3.67 3.76
C LEU A 65 -11.49 -3.17 4.38
N LEU A 66 -10.75 -4.05 5.06
CA LEU A 66 -9.45 -3.71 5.64
C LEU A 66 -8.45 -3.28 4.56
N LEU A 67 -8.40 -4.01 3.45
CA LEU A 67 -7.55 -3.69 2.30
C LEU A 67 -7.92 -2.33 1.71
N ILE A 68 -9.22 -2.09 1.46
CA ILE A 68 -9.72 -0.82 0.91
C ILE A 68 -9.44 0.34 1.86
N LEU A 69 -9.70 0.19 3.16
CA LEU A 69 -9.43 1.23 4.16
C LEU A 69 -7.93 1.57 4.22
N SER A 70 -7.07 0.57 4.14
CA SER A 70 -5.62 0.82 4.12
C SER A 70 -5.17 1.52 2.83
N ALA A 71 -5.75 1.16 1.68
CA ALA A 71 -5.47 1.79 0.39
C ALA A 71 -5.94 3.26 0.34
N THR A 72 -7.14 3.55 0.87
CA THR A 72 -7.65 4.92 0.94
C THR A 72 -6.83 5.77 1.89
N LEU A 73 -6.47 5.26 3.07
CA LEU A 73 -5.62 5.98 4.03
C LEU A 73 -4.23 6.26 3.44
N LEU A 74 -3.62 5.27 2.76
CA LEU A 74 -2.33 5.45 2.09
C LEU A 74 -2.41 6.55 1.02
N SER A 75 -3.45 6.51 0.18
CA SER A 75 -3.66 7.50 -0.88
C SER A 75 -3.96 8.89 -0.32
N LEU A 76 -4.75 8.96 0.76
CA LEU A 76 -5.10 10.22 1.41
C LEU A 76 -3.85 10.89 2.02
N ILE A 77 -2.98 10.12 2.66
CA ILE A 77 -1.76 10.66 3.26
C ILE A 77 -0.77 11.15 2.21
N GLU A 78 -0.63 10.45 1.08
CA GLU A 78 0.19 10.93 -0.03
C GLU A 78 -0.45 12.12 -0.74
N PHE A 79 -1.78 12.20 -0.81
CA PHE A 79 -2.47 13.40 -1.28
C PHE A 79 -2.21 14.60 -0.38
N LEU A 80 -2.23 14.42 0.95
CA LEU A 80 -1.87 15.47 1.92
C LEU A 80 -0.39 15.90 1.85
N ARG A 81 0.47 15.13 1.17
CA ARG A 81 1.89 15.45 1.00
C ARG A 81 2.13 16.49 -0.11
N LEU A 82 1.17 16.66 -1.03
CA LEU A 82 1.31 17.57 -2.18
C LEU A 82 1.53 19.02 -1.73
N PRO A 83 2.45 19.75 -2.38
CA PRO A 83 2.77 21.13 -2.02
C PRO A 83 1.56 22.07 -2.14
N SER A 84 0.63 21.77 -3.04
CA SER A 84 -0.59 22.56 -3.27
C SER A 84 -1.56 22.58 -2.07
N LEU A 85 -1.54 21.56 -1.21
CA LEU A 85 -2.42 21.47 -0.02
C LEU A 85 -1.70 21.86 1.27
N ARG A 86 -0.38 22.04 1.21
CA ARG A 86 0.43 22.52 2.32
C ARG A 86 0.01 23.91 2.87
N PRO A 87 -0.44 24.91 2.08
CA PRO A 87 -0.90 26.18 2.66
C PRO A 87 -2.21 26.07 3.46
N LEU A 88 -2.96 24.97 3.31
CA LEU A 88 -4.17 24.70 4.11
C LEU A 88 -3.84 24.19 5.53
N LEU A 89 -2.59 23.79 5.79
CA LEU A 89 -2.14 23.28 7.08
C LEU A 89 -1.52 24.39 7.95
N PRO A 90 -1.76 24.37 9.27
CA PRO A 90 -1.30 25.42 10.18
C PRO A 90 0.23 25.46 10.28
N HIS A 91 0.80 26.67 10.14
CA HIS A 91 2.23 26.89 10.00
C HIS A 91 3.11 26.37 11.15
N HIS A 92 2.57 26.35 12.38
CA HIS A 92 3.32 25.98 13.58
C HIS A 92 3.67 24.49 13.70
N HIS A 93 3.00 23.59 12.97
CA HIS A 93 3.18 22.14 13.15
C HIS A 93 3.84 21.43 11.95
N HIS A 94 4.38 22.17 10.97
CA HIS A 94 4.94 21.57 9.73
C HIS A 94 6.01 20.51 9.98
N SER A 95 6.95 20.75 10.90
CA SER A 95 8.04 19.81 11.19
C SER A 95 7.53 18.51 11.83
N LEU A 96 6.57 18.62 12.75
CA LEU A 96 5.95 17.46 13.39
C LEU A 96 5.08 16.67 12.41
N LEU A 97 4.23 17.38 11.65
CA LEU A 97 3.33 16.78 10.66
C LEU A 97 4.09 16.03 9.57
N CYS A 98 5.18 16.61 9.09
CA CYS A 98 6.06 15.96 8.13
C CYS A 98 6.65 14.64 8.65
N LYS A 99 7.16 14.65 9.89
CA LYS A 99 7.72 13.46 10.53
C LYS A 99 6.64 12.41 10.76
N THR A 100 5.46 12.80 11.25
CA THR A 100 4.36 11.86 11.52
C THR A 100 3.78 11.29 10.23
N GLN A 101 3.60 12.09 9.18
CA GLN A 101 3.16 11.63 7.85
C GLN A 101 4.13 10.63 7.24
N LEU A 102 5.45 10.86 7.39
CA LEU A 102 6.48 9.93 6.93
C LEU A 102 6.38 8.59 7.66
N VAL A 103 6.38 8.62 9.00
CA VAL A 103 6.30 7.41 9.85
C VAL A 103 4.99 6.67 9.61
N LEU A 104 3.88 7.39 9.43
CA LEU A 104 2.57 6.78 9.23
C LEU A 104 2.46 6.12 7.85
N SER A 105 2.96 6.77 6.79
CA SER A 105 2.90 6.22 5.43
C SER A 105 3.84 5.03 5.23
N LEU A 106 5.14 5.21 5.52
CA LEU A 106 6.15 4.17 5.30
C LEU A 106 6.14 3.10 6.40
N GLY A 107 5.76 3.44 7.64
CA GLY A 107 5.97 2.60 8.82
C GLY A 107 4.75 1.79 9.22
N LEU A 108 3.55 2.32 8.92
CA LEU A 108 2.29 1.65 9.25
C LEU A 108 1.52 1.27 8.00
N LEU A 109 1.17 2.23 7.15
CA LEU A 109 0.18 1.99 6.10
C LEU A 109 0.68 1.07 5.00
N GLN A 110 1.91 1.28 4.53
CA GLN A 110 2.50 0.42 3.52
C GLN A 110 2.63 -1.05 3.99
N PRO A 111 3.30 -1.37 5.12
CA PRO A 111 3.39 -2.75 5.59
C PRO A 111 2.02 -3.35 5.93
N PHE A 112 1.09 -2.54 6.44
CA PHE A 112 -0.26 -2.97 6.75
C PHE A 112 -1.07 -3.35 5.50
N PHE A 113 -0.96 -2.58 4.41
CA PHE A 113 -1.57 -2.90 3.12
C PHE A 113 -1.05 -4.23 2.58
N PHE A 114 0.27 -4.39 2.54
CA PHE A 114 0.91 -5.62 2.05
C PHE A 114 0.56 -6.85 2.89
N SER A 115 0.55 -6.74 4.22
CA SER A 115 0.13 -7.84 5.09
C SER A 115 -1.36 -8.18 4.94
N SER A 116 -2.21 -7.16 4.76
CA SER A 116 -3.64 -7.37 4.51
C SER A 116 -3.87 -8.09 3.18
N LEU A 117 -3.11 -7.74 2.14
CA LEU A 117 -3.13 -8.41 0.84
C LEU A 117 -2.74 -9.89 0.96
N LEU A 118 -1.65 -10.20 1.69
CA LEU A 118 -1.19 -11.57 1.93
C LEU A 118 -2.21 -12.38 2.75
N SER A 119 -2.82 -11.77 3.76
CA SER A 119 -3.86 -12.40 4.59
C SER A 119 -5.11 -12.70 3.76
N LEU A 120 -5.52 -11.78 2.88
CA LEU A 120 -6.66 -11.99 1.99
C LEU A 120 -6.37 -13.07 0.95
N LEU A 121 -5.17 -13.06 0.35
CA LEU A 121 -4.73 -14.10 -0.59
C LEU A 121 -4.75 -15.49 0.06
N SER A 122 -4.08 -15.64 1.21
CA SER A 122 -3.97 -16.93 1.91
C SER A 122 -5.32 -17.45 2.38
N THR A 123 -6.16 -16.59 2.95
CA THR A 123 -7.52 -16.97 3.36
C THR A 123 -8.39 -17.33 2.16
N SER A 124 -8.36 -16.54 1.08
CA SER A 124 -9.14 -16.82 -0.13
C SER A 124 -8.77 -18.15 -0.79
N LEU A 125 -7.53 -18.60 -0.65
CA LEU A 125 -7.07 -19.88 -1.20
C LEU A 125 -7.42 -21.03 -0.26
N THR A 126 -7.24 -20.84 1.05
CA THR A 126 -7.60 -21.85 2.06
C THR A 126 -9.11 -22.08 2.15
N THR A 127 -9.93 -21.04 1.92
CA THR A 127 -11.39 -21.18 1.87
C THR A 127 -11.87 -22.05 0.71
N SER A 128 -11.04 -22.28 -0.31
CA SER A 128 -11.37 -23.23 -1.38
C SER A 128 -11.27 -24.69 -0.92
N ASP A 129 -10.56 -24.98 0.18
CA ASP A 129 -10.21 -26.33 0.63
C ASP A 129 -10.78 -26.74 2.00
N TYR A 130 -11.34 -25.85 2.85
CA TYR A 130 -11.65 -26.25 4.24
C TYR A 130 -12.82 -25.57 5.01
N LYS A 131 -13.24 -26.28 6.07
CA LYS A 131 -14.51 -26.39 6.81
C LYS A 131 -15.24 -25.11 7.28
N PRO A 132 -16.59 -25.14 7.30
CA PRO A 132 -17.50 -24.04 7.63
C PRO A 132 -17.56 -23.60 9.11
N ASN A 133 -16.67 -24.07 10.00
CA ASN A 133 -16.81 -23.86 11.45
C ASN A 133 -15.98 -22.69 12.02
N GLN A 134 -15.29 -21.90 11.18
CA GLN A 134 -14.54 -20.73 11.67
C GLN A 134 -15.41 -19.48 11.73
N ARG A 135 -15.47 -18.84 12.90
CA ARG A 135 -16.22 -17.61 13.11
C ARG A 135 -15.61 -16.46 12.30
N PRO A 136 -16.42 -15.67 11.55
CA PRO A 136 -15.95 -14.59 10.69
C PRO A 136 -15.17 -13.50 11.45
N LYS A 137 -15.54 -13.24 12.71
CA LYS A 137 -14.84 -12.29 13.58
C LYS A 137 -13.41 -12.74 13.90
N ALA A 138 -13.20 -14.04 14.13
CA ALA A 138 -11.89 -14.57 14.51
C ALA A 138 -10.87 -14.45 13.35
N LEU A 139 -11.32 -14.67 12.11
CA LEU A 139 -10.48 -14.48 10.92
C LEU A 139 -10.06 -13.02 10.72
N PHE A 140 -11.01 -12.09 10.89
CA PHE A 140 -10.72 -10.66 10.82
C PHE A 140 -9.72 -10.23 11.90
N PHE A 141 -9.97 -10.59 13.17
CA PHE A 141 -9.06 -10.26 14.27
C PHE A 141 -7.68 -10.90 14.09
N ARG A 142 -7.60 -12.11 13.53
CA ARG A 142 -6.34 -12.77 13.19
C ARG A 142 -5.59 -12.02 12.09
N ALA A 143 -6.27 -11.61 11.01
CA ALA A 143 -5.63 -10.84 9.95
C ALA A 143 -5.18 -9.46 10.43
N LEU A 144 -6.04 -8.78 11.21
CA LEU A 144 -5.71 -7.49 11.82
C LEU A 144 -4.51 -7.63 12.77
N SER A 145 -4.50 -8.65 13.62
CA SER A 145 -3.39 -8.87 14.56
C SER A 145 -2.10 -9.22 13.84
N VAL A 146 -2.13 -10.07 12.80
CA VAL A 146 -0.96 -10.37 11.97
C VAL A 146 -0.44 -9.12 11.26
N SER A 147 -1.33 -8.30 10.68
CA SER A 147 -0.95 -7.06 10.02
C SER A 147 -0.36 -6.02 10.97
N LEU A 148 -0.94 -5.86 12.16
CA LEU A 148 -0.40 -4.97 13.18
C LEU A 148 0.95 -5.49 13.71
N TRP A 149 1.04 -6.78 13.99
CA TRP A 149 2.27 -7.40 14.47
C TRP A 149 3.41 -7.31 13.45
N SER A 150 3.10 -7.53 12.17
CA SER A 150 4.07 -7.39 11.08
C SER A 150 4.49 -5.94 10.84
N SER A 151 3.62 -4.96 11.12
CA SER A 151 3.92 -3.54 10.92
C SER A 151 4.69 -2.94 12.11
N PHE A 152 4.57 -3.54 13.29
CA PHE A 152 5.19 -3.04 14.53
C PHE A 152 6.72 -2.85 14.44
N PRO A 153 7.53 -3.80 13.90
CA PRO A 153 8.96 -3.60 13.77
C PRO A 153 9.30 -2.42 12.86
N SER A 154 8.64 -2.30 11.71
CA SER A 154 8.85 -1.19 10.77
C SER A 154 8.50 0.15 11.41
N LEU A 155 7.35 0.22 12.08
CA LEU A 155 6.90 1.40 12.80
C LEU A 155 7.87 1.79 13.92
N PHE A 156 8.31 0.82 14.73
CA PHE A 156 9.25 1.07 15.81
C PHE A 156 10.56 1.68 15.28
N PHE A 157 11.16 1.06 14.26
CA PHE A 157 12.37 1.58 13.65
C PHE A 157 12.17 2.99 13.06
N GLN A 158 11.05 3.24 12.40
CA GLN A 158 10.79 4.57 11.82
C GLN A 158 10.51 5.64 12.86
N VAL A 159 9.83 5.32 13.96
CA VAL A 159 9.64 6.23 15.10
C VAL A 159 10.99 6.54 15.73
N VAL A 160 11.83 5.53 15.95
CA VAL A 160 13.17 5.72 16.51
C VAL A 160 14.00 6.66 15.63
N LEU A 161 14.03 6.41 14.32
CA LEU A 161 14.77 7.24 13.36
C LEU A 161 14.23 8.67 13.22
N ALA A 162 12.91 8.88 13.33
CA ALA A 162 12.29 10.18 13.10
C ALA A 162 12.30 11.11 14.33
N PHE A 163 12.19 10.54 15.54
CA PHE A 163 12.00 11.30 16.78
C PHE A 163 13.25 11.39 17.65
N PHE A 164 14.14 10.39 17.63
CA PHE A 164 15.29 10.41 18.53
C PHE A 164 16.44 11.24 17.94
N PRO A 165 17.12 12.06 18.77
CA PRO A 165 18.26 12.84 18.32
C PRO A 165 19.42 11.90 17.94
N LYS A 166 20.10 12.23 16.84
CA LYS A 166 21.18 11.42 16.27
C LYS A 166 22.32 11.13 17.24
N GLY A 167 22.54 12.03 18.22
CA GLY A 167 23.52 11.83 19.29
C GLY A 167 23.23 10.59 20.12
N ILE A 168 21.97 10.35 20.48
CA ILE A 168 21.57 9.17 21.27
C ILE A 168 21.69 7.89 20.44
N LEU A 169 21.35 7.93 19.14
CA LEU A 169 21.54 6.77 18.25
C LEU A 169 23.02 6.42 18.06
N ARG A 170 23.93 7.41 18.15
CA ARG A 170 25.37 7.20 18.07
C ARG A 170 25.90 6.53 19.32
N GLU A 171 25.43 6.95 20.49
CA GLU A 171 25.74 6.35 21.79
C GLU A 171 25.22 4.91 21.90
N LEU A 172 24.07 4.60 21.30
CA LEU A 172 23.53 3.23 21.24
C LEU A 172 24.30 2.30 20.27
N GLY A 173 25.35 2.78 19.59
CA GLY A 173 26.14 1.99 18.65
C GLY A 173 25.41 1.60 17.36
N MET A 174 24.23 2.16 17.09
CA MET A 174 23.47 1.89 15.86
C MET A 174 24.06 2.61 14.63
N ILE A 175 24.99 3.55 14.83
CA ILE A 175 25.60 4.32 13.75
C ILE A 175 27.12 4.08 13.77
N PRO A 176 27.72 3.58 12.67
CA PRO A 176 29.16 3.51 12.57
C PRO A 176 29.77 4.92 12.67
N SER A 177 30.96 5.03 13.24
CA SER A 177 31.70 6.28 13.41
C SER A 177 32.14 6.86 12.06
N MET A 178 31.18 7.41 11.31
CA MET A 178 31.36 8.05 10.02
C MET A 178 31.48 9.57 10.19
N PRO A 179 32.15 10.27 9.24
CA PRO A 179 32.25 11.73 9.25
C PRO A 179 30.86 12.38 9.22
N ALA A 180 30.70 13.48 9.95
CA ALA A 180 29.41 14.12 10.22
C ALA A 180 28.58 14.42 8.97
N THR A 181 29.21 14.75 7.85
CA THR A 181 28.59 14.99 6.53
C THR A 181 27.93 13.74 5.94
N VAL A 182 28.53 12.57 6.10
CA VAL A 182 27.98 11.29 5.61
C VAL A 182 26.81 10.86 6.50
N THR A 183 26.92 11.05 7.82
CA THR A 183 25.83 10.82 8.77
C THR A 183 24.64 11.75 8.53
N GLU A 184 24.91 12.96 8.02
CA GLU A 184 23.89 13.94 7.67
C GLU A 184 23.09 13.54 6.43
N ILE A 185 23.77 13.03 5.39
CA ILE A 185 23.13 12.51 4.18
C ILE A 185 22.33 11.23 4.48
N ILE A 186 22.93 10.29 5.23
CA ILE A 186 22.33 8.97 5.52
C ILE A 186 21.14 9.07 6.49
N MET A 187 21.21 9.93 7.51
CA MET A 187 20.16 10.05 8.53
C MET A 187 19.30 11.31 8.40
N GLY A 188 19.49 12.11 7.36
CA GLY A 188 18.74 13.35 7.10
C GLY A 188 19.14 14.47 8.05
N GLY A 189 20.01 15.38 7.60
CA GLY A 189 20.46 16.56 8.34
C GLY A 189 19.33 17.41 8.87
N ALA A 190 19.56 17.99 10.05
CA ALA A 190 18.74 19.07 10.59
C ALA A 190 19.01 20.38 9.84
N ALA A 191 19.20 20.33 8.52
CA ALA A 191 19.10 21.49 7.65
C ALA A 191 17.61 21.68 7.35
N VAL A 192 16.86 22.09 8.38
CA VAL A 192 15.64 22.87 8.18
C VAL A 192 16.10 24.30 7.89
N ASP A 193 16.79 24.48 6.77
CA ASP A 193 17.00 25.80 6.21
C ASP A 193 15.90 26.00 5.18
N SER A 194 14.89 26.73 5.63
CA SER A 194 14.21 27.77 4.87
C SER A 194 14.12 27.53 3.36
N GLU A 195 13.25 26.60 2.94
CA GLU A 195 12.35 26.67 1.78
C GLU A 195 11.92 25.26 1.33
N GLY A 196 10.72 24.85 1.76
CA GLY A 196 9.81 24.09 0.89
C GLY A 196 9.86 22.55 0.84
N GLY A 197 10.79 21.84 1.47
CA GLY A 197 10.92 20.38 1.30
C GLY A 197 10.93 19.55 2.59
N CYS A 198 10.31 18.36 2.56
CA CYS A 198 10.44 17.34 3.61
C CYS A 198 11.28 16.17 3.08
N PRO A 199 12.61 16.19 3.27
CA PRO A 199 13.48 15.15 2.75
C PRO A 199 13.22 13.82 3.45
N ARG A 200 13.13 12.74 2.68
CA ARG A 200 13.04 11.37 3.23
C ARG A 200 14.46 10.93 3.59
N PRO A 201 14.77 10.63 4.86
CA PRO A 201 16.10 10.15 5.23
C PRO A 201 16.35 8.76 4.63
N LEU A 202 17.56 8.56 4.10
CA LEU A 202 18.05 7.29 3.54
C LEU A 202 17.92 6.12 4.53
N ALA A 203 18.07 6.36 5.84
CA ALA A 203 17.86 5.33 6.86
C ALA A 203 16.42 4.76 6.86
N SER A 204 15.41 5.59 6.59
CA SER A 204 14.02 5.15 6.51
C SER A 204 13.78 4.30 5.25
N THR A 205 14.44 4.61 4.14
CA THR A 205 14.33 3.81 2.90
C THR A 205 15.01 2.45 3.05
N ALA A 206 16.11 2.36 3.79
CA ALA A 206 16.76 1.08 4.11
C ALA A 206 15.85 0.14 4.91
N VAL A 207 15.14 0.65 5.92
CA VAL A 207 14.17 -0.15 6.69
C VAL A 207 13.06 -0.69 5.79
N VAL A 208 12.52 0.16 4.90
CA VAL A 208 11.50 -0.25 3.92
C VAL A 208 12.05 -1.28 2.93
N ALA A 209 13.30 -1.16 2.50
CA ALA A 209 13.95 -2.11 1.61
C ALA A 209 14.10 -3.51 2.24
N VAL A 210 14.57 -3.56 3.50
CA VAL A 210 14.70 -4.82 4.25
C VAL A 210 13.33 -5.46 4.46
N PHE A 211 12.33 -4.68 4.87
CA PHE A 211 10.96 -5.18 5.01
C PHE A 211 10.41 -5.70 3.67
N GLY A 212 10.61 -4.95 2.60
CA GLY A 212 10.19 -5.31 1.24
C GLY A 212 10.82 -6.62 0.77
N ALA A 213 12.12 -6.82 1.00
CA ALA A 213 12.81 -8.06 0.64
C ALA A 213 12.24 -9.28 1.38
N MET A 214 12.08 -9.17 2.71
CA MET A 214 11.47 -10.23 3.53
C MET A 214 10.04 -10.51 3.09
N TYR A 215 9.25 -9.47 2.83
CA TYR A 215 7.87 -9.60 2.38
C TYR A 215 7.77 -10.29 1.01
N VAL A 216 8.58 -9.88 0.02
CA VAL A 216 8.58 -10.49 -1.33
C VAL A 216 8.91 -11.97 -1.26
N GLN A 217 9.89 -12.37 -0.44
CA GLN A 217 10.23 -13.78 -0.25
C GLN A 217 9.05 -14.58 0.31
N CYS A 218 8.44 -14.08 1.41
CA CYS A 218 7.26 -14.71 2.01
C CYS A 218 6.08 -14.77 1.03
N PHE A 219 5.83 -13.68 0.30
CA PHE A 219 4.73 -13.57 -0.66
C PHE A 219 4.89 -14.55 -1.82
N LEU A 220 6.10 -14.64 -2.40
CA LEU A 220 6.41 -15.60 -3.46
C LEU A 220 6.32 -17.03 -2.96
N ALA A 221 6.80 -17.33 -1.75
CA ALA A 221 6.67 -18.66 -1.17
C ALA A 221 5.19 -19.10 -1.07
N VAL A 222 4.30 -18.21 -0.59
CA VAL A 222 2.86 -18.48 -0.54
C VAL A 222 2.27 -18.64 -1.95
N CYS A 223 2.67 -17.80 -2.90
CA CYS A 223 2.22 -17.90 -4.30
C CYS A 223 2.66 -19.20 -4.98
N VAL A 224 3.89 -19.67 -4.73
CA VAL A 224 4.40 -20.93 -5.28
C VAL A 224 3.66 -22.12 -4.69
N ARG A 225 3.55 -22.18 -3.36
CA ARG A 225 2.79 -23.25 -2.67
C ARG A 225 1.37 -23.35 -3.18
N THR A 226 0.73 -22.21 -3.42
CA THR A 226 -0.65 -22.17 -3.92
C THR A 226 -0.74 -22.48 -5.42
N ALA A 227 0.26 -22.11 -6.22
CA ALA A 227 0.31 -22.47 -7.63
C ALA A 227 0.55 -23.97 -7.87
N GLU A 228 1.17 -24.67 -6.93
CA GLU A 228 1.35 -26.13 -6.96
C GLU A 228 0.06 -26.88 -6.59
N VAL A 229 -0.73 -26.36 -5.64
CA VAL A 229 -1.99 -27.00 -5.20
C VAL A 229 -3.12 -26.82 -6.21
N VAL A 230 -3.13 -25.71 -6.97
CA VAL A 230 -4.27 -25.36 -7.82
C VAL A 230 -4.12 -25.93 -9.24
N ILE A 231 -4.95 -26.93 -9.56
CA ILE A 231 -5.07 -27.53 -10.91
C ILE A 231 -5.61 -26.52 -11.96
N ASN A 232 -6.28 -25.45 -11.53
CA ASN A 232 -6.90 -24.48 -12.43
C ASN A 232 -5.90 -23.44 -12.99
N ARG A 233 -5.59 -23.56 -14.30
CA ARG A 233 -4.73 -22.62 -15.05
C ARG A 233 -5.21 -21.16 -14.96
N ARG A 234 -6.52 -20.90 -14.83
CA ARG A 234 -7.07 -19.54 -14.76
C ARG A 234 -6.76 -18.86 -13.42
N LEU A 235 -6.86 -19.58 -12.31
CA LEU A 235 -6.54 -19.03 -10.98
C LEU A 235 -5.03 -18.80 -10.85
N ARG A 236 -4.22 -19.75 -11.34
CA ARG A 236 -2.76 -19.64 -11.38
C ARG A 236 -2.29 -18.37 -12.10
N LYS A 237 -2.83 -18.07 -13.29
CA LYS A 237 -2.48 -16.83 -14.02
C LYS A 237 -2.77 -15.56 -13.20
N ARG A 238 -3.86 -15.52 -12.43
CA ARG A 238 -4.22 -14.36 -11.60
C ARG A 238 -3.25 -14.18 -10.43
N VAL A 239 -2.88 -15.27 -9.76
CA VAL A 239 -1.91 -15.25 -8.65
C VAL A 239 -0.53 -14.82 -9.14
N TRP A 240 -0.06 -15.35 -10.28
CA TRP A 240 1.22 -14.94 -10.87
C TRP A 240 1.20 -13.48 -11.37
N ALA A 241 0.09 -13.00 -11.90
CA ALA A 241 -0.05 -11.58 -12.27
C ALA A 241 0.02 -10.66 -11.04
N LEU A 242 -0.65 -11.04 -9.94
CA LEU A 242 -0.59 -10.30 -8.67
C LEU A 242 0.84 -10.33 -8.08
N ALA A 243 1.49 -11.49 -8.10
CA ALA A 243 2.87 -11.63 -7.64
C ALA A 243 3.84 -10.78 -8.46
N ALA A 244 3.75 -10.85 -9.78
CA ALA A 244 4.56 -10.03 -10.66
C ALA A 244 4.34 -8.53 -10.39
N ALA A 245 3.09 -8.09 -10.21
CA ALA A 245 2.78 -6.69 -9.92
C ALA A 245 3.36 -6.24 -8.55
N VAL A 246 3.17 -7.03 -7.50
CA VAL A 246 3.66 -6.73 -6.15
C VAL A 246 5.20 -6.71 -6.12
N THR A 247 5.84 -7.71 -6.71
CA THR A 247 7.31 -7.79 -6.77
C THR A 247 7.88 -6.64 -7.61
N ALA A 248 7.32 -6.38 -8.80
CA ALA A 248 7.77 -5.28 -9.64
C ALA A 248 7.59 -3.92 -8.95
N ALA A 249 6.46 -3.70 -8.28
CA ALA A 249 6.19 -2.48 -7.53
C ALA A 249 7.19 -2.26 -6.39
N LEU A 250 7.44 -3.28 -5.58
CA LEU A 250 8.38 -3.19 -4.45
C LEU A 250 9.82 -3.01 -4.93
N VAL A 251 10.24 -3.74 -5.96
CA VAL A 251 11.58 -3.57 -6.56
C VAL A 251 11.73 -2.17 -7.13
N THR A 252 10.71 -1.68 -7.87
CA THR A 252 10.72 -0.32 -8.43
C THR A 252 10.76 0.73 -7.33
N GLN A 253 9.98 0.55 -6.27
CA GLN A 253 9.97 1.46 -5.12
C GLN A 253 11.32 1.53 -4.43
N VAL A 254 11.93 0.38 -4.12
CA VAL A 254 13.23 0.32 -3.43
C VAL A 254 14.33 0.86 -4.34
N ALA A 255 14.37 0.44 -5.60
CA ALA A 255 15.37 0.91 -6.56
C ALA A 255 15.26 2.43 -6.77
N ALA A 256 14.05 2.96 -6.90
CA ALA A 256 13.83 4.38 -7.09
C ALA A 256 14.26 5.19 -5.86
N LEU A 257 13.93 4.74 -4.65
CA LEU A 257 14.32 5.41 -3.40
C LEU A 257 15.83 5.35 -3.14
N VAL A 258 16.47 4.21 -3.44
CA VAL A 258 17.92 4.05 -3.29
C VAL A 258 18.65 4.90 -4.32
N ALA A 259 18.23 4.87 -5.58
CA ALA A 259 18.81 5.72 -6.63
C ALA A 259 18.62 7.21 -6.29
N ALA A 260 17.45 7.59 -5.79
CA ALA A 260 17.18 8.97 -5.38
C ALA A 260 18.15 9.46 -4.31
N GLY A 261 18.41 8.67 -3.27
CA GLY A 261 19.31 9.09 -2.20
C GLY A 261 20.80 8.83 -2.46
N ALA A 262 21.17 7.96 -3.40
CA ALA A 262 22.56 7.70 -3.76
C ALA A 262 23.09 8.69 -4.82
N VAL A 263 22.24 9.16 -5.74
CA VAL A 263 22.66 9.92 -6.92
C VAL A 263 22.34 11.42 -6.81
N TRP A 264 21.24 11.79 -6.14
CA TRP A 264 20.71 13.16 -6.16
C TRP A 264 20.54 13.76 -4.77
N ARG A 265 20.64 15.09 -4.69
CA ARG A 265 20.42 15.83 -3.44
C ARG A 265 18.93 16.15 -3.26
N PRO A 266 18.42 16.16 -2.02
CA PRO A 266 17.04 16.57 -1.75
C PRO A 266 16.83 18.02 -2.21
N GLY A 267 15.86 18.24 -3.09
CA GLY A 267 15.57 19.54 -3.72
C GLY A 267 15.86 19.59 -5.23
N GLU A 268 16.54 18.59 -5.80
CA GLU A 268 16.68 18.47 -7.25
C GLU A 268 15.43 17.84 -7.88
N ALA A 269 15.02 18.33 -9.06
CA ALA A 269 13.84 17.82 -9.77
C ALA A 269 13.91 16.31 -10.07
N ALA A 270 15.12 15.76 -10.24
CA ALA A 270 15.33 14.32 -10.44
C ALA A 270 14.98 13.50 -9.19
N TYR A 271 15.27 14.02 -7.99
CA TYR A 271 14.91 13.38 -6.73
C TYR A 271 13.38 13.27 -6.57
N GLU A 272 12.66 14.37 -6.84
CA GLU A 272 11.19 14.37 -6.81
C GLU A 272 10.59 13.42 -7.86
N GLY A 273 11.15 13.38 -9.07
CA GLY A 273 10.75 12.44 -10.11
C GLY A 273 10.85 10.97 -9.67
N MET A 274 11.94 10.58 -9.01
CA MET A 274 12.10 9.21 -8.50
C MET A 274 11.15 8.88 -7.35
N VAL A 275 10.89 9.85 -6.48
CA VAL A 275 9.89 9.71 -5.42
C VAL A 275 8.49 9.49 -6.02
N THR A 276 8.15 10.17 -7.11
CA THR A 276 6.91 9.93 -7.87
C THR A 276 6.90 8.55 -8.50
N VAL A 277 7.99 8.09 -9.13
CA VAL A 277 8.07 6.73 -9.69
C VAL A 277 7.84 5.67 -8.61
N ALA A 278 8.45 5.84 -7.43
CA ALA A 278 8.25 4.96 -6.30
C ALA A 278 6.77 4.91 -5.86
N PHE A 279 6.10 6.07 -5.80
CA PHE A 279 4.67 6.16 -5.47
C PHE A 279 3.79 5.51 -6.54
N VAL A 280 4.04 5.79 -7.82
CA VAL A 280 3.30 5.20 -8.94
C VAL A 280 3.40 3.67 -8.92
N GLY A 281 4.58 3.13 -8.60
CA GLY A 281 4.75 1.69 -8.42
C GLY A 281 3.81 1.11 -7.35
N VAL A 282 3.74 1.76 -6.19
CA VAL A 282 2.80 1.36 -5.11
C VAL A 282 1.35 1.55 -5.54
N ALA A 283 1.00 2.66 -6.21
CA ALA A 283 -0.35 2.92 -6.70
C ALA A 283 -0.82 1.85 -7.70
N VAL A 284 0.05 1.43 -8.63
CA VAL A 284 -0.23 0.32 -9.55
C VAL A 284 -0.43 -0.98 -8.78
N CYS A 285 0.40 -1.25 -7.77
CA CYS A 285 0.22 -2.42 -6.91
C CYS A 285 -1.12 -2.41 -6.18
N VAL A 286 -1.54 -1.26 -5.66
CA VAL A 286 -2.84 -1.08 -5.00
C VAL A 286 -3.98 -1.33 -6.00
N ALA A 287 -3.92 -0.71 -7.18
CA ALA A 287 -4.94 -0.88 -8.22
C ALA A 287 -5.07 -2.34 -8.69
N VAL A 288 -3.95 -3.03 -8.90
CA VAL A 288 -3.93 -4.46 -9.27
C VAL A 288 -4.43 -5.32 -8.11
N GLY A 289 -4.02 -5.02 -6.88
CA GLY A 289 -4.46 -5.71 -5.67
C GLY A 289 -5.96 -5.63 -5.48
N GLU A 290 -6.53 -4.42 -5.45
CA GLU A 290 -7.97 -4.20 -5.34
C GLU A 290 -8.74 -4.82 -6.53
N GLY A 291 -8.22 -4.65 -7.75
CA GLY A 291 -8.85 -5.19 -8.95
C GLY A 291 -8.96 -6.71 -8.94
N ILE A 292 -7.88 -7.40 -8.57
CA ILE A 292 -7.84 -8.87 -8.56
C ILE A 292 -8.58 -9.44 -7.34
N LEU A 293 -8.41 -8.85 -6.15
CA LEU A 293 -8.87 -9.45 -4.87
C LEU A 293 -10.26 -8.98 -4.44
N VAL A 294 -10.74 -7.83 -4.90
CA VAL A 294 -12.10 -7.36 -4.58
C VAL A 294 -12.98 -7.18 -5.82
N ILE A 295 -12.56 -6.46 -6.86
CA ILE A 295 -13.46 -6.17 -7.99
C ILE A 295 -13.86 -7.44 -8.74
N ARG A 296 -12.90 -8.31 -9.07
CA ARG A 296 -13.18 -9.55 -9.81
C ARG A 296 -14.13 -10.51 -9.07
N PRO A 297 -13.89 -10.88 -7.79
CA PRO A 297 -14.83 -11.73 -7.06
C PRO A 297 -16.23 -11.14 -6.95
N VAL A 298 -16.33 -9.81 -6.84
CA VAL A 298 -17.62 -9.10 -6.79
C VAL A 298 -18.35 -9.17 -8.13
N ALA A 299 -17.64 -8.95 -9.25
CA ALA A 299 -18.19 -9.08 -10.59
C ALA A 299 -18.65 -10.52 -10.88
N ASP A 300 -17.84 -11.51 -10.51
CA ASP A 300 -18.18 -12.93 -10.65
C ASP A 300 -19.45 -13.28 -9.84
N ALA A 301 -19.59 -12.74 -8.61
CA ALA A 301 -20.79 -12.95 -7.79
C ALA A 301 -22.05 -12.28 -8.36
N LEU A 302 -21.93 -11.08 -8.92
CA LEU A 302 -23.03 -10.35 -9.56
C LEU A 302 -23.50 -11.02 -10.86
N ALA A 303 -22.58 -11.60 -11.64
CA ALA A 303 -22.91 -12.35 -12.86
C ALA A 303 -23.77 -13.58 -12.54
N VAL A 304 -23.42 -14.32 -11.48
CA VAL A 304 -24.20 -15.48 -11.00
C VAL A 304 -25.58 -15.05 -10.47
N GLY A 305 -25.67 -13.89 -9.79
CA GLY A 305 -26.94 -13.35 -9.31
C GLY A 305 -27.93 -13.02 -10.43
N ARG A 306 -27.45 -12.41 -11.53
CA ARG A 306 -28.29 -12.07 -12.69
C ARG A 306 -28.69 -13.30 -13.53
N GLY A 307 -27.80 -14.28 -13.67
CA GLY A 307 -28.11 -15.53 -14.38
C GLY A 307 -29.06 -16.46 -13.61
N GLY A 308 -29.16 -16.31 -12.28
CA GLY A 308 -30.09 -17.05 -11.44
C GLY A 308 -31.53 -16.54 -11.48
N ASP A 309 -31.75 -15.29 -11.88
CA ASP A 309 -33.08 -14.68 -11.98
C ASP A 309 -33.84 -15.17 -13.24
N GLY A 310 -33.12 -15.61 -14.27
CA GLY A 310 -33.69 -16.30 -15.43
C GLY A 310 -33.94 -17.81 -15.25
N ARG A 311 -33.52 -18.39 -14.11
CA ARG A 311 -33.72 -19.84 -13.80
C ARG A 311 -34.64 -20.11 -12.61
N ARG A 312 -35.06 -19.10 -11.85
CA ARG A 312 -36.13 -19.29 -10.87
C ARG A 312 -37.53 -19.44 -11.48
N SER A 313 -37.69 -19.20 -12.79
CA SER A 313 -38.86 -19.66 -13.55
C SER A 313 -38.63 -20.97 -14.33
N ALA A 314 -37.47 -21.62 -14.20
CA ALA A 314 -37.16 -22.90 -14.88
C ALA A 314 -37.00 -24.09 -13.92
N CYS A 315 -37.14 -23.87 -12.61
CA CYS A 315 -37.32 -24.93 -11.61
C CYS A 315 -38.78 -25.04 -11.15
N ASP A 316 -39.72 -24.66 -12.02
CA ASP A 316 -41.18 -24.81 -11.83
C ASP A 316 -41.75 -25.93 -12.74
N TRP A 317 -40.91 -26.87 -13.21
CA TRP A 317 -41.33 -27.92 -14.15
C TRP A 317 -40.84 -29.34 -13.88
N VAL A 318 -40.14 -29.63 -12.78
CA VAL A 318 -39.85 -31.04 -12.44
C VAL A 318 -39.87 -31.23 -10.92
N ASP A 319 -41.06 -31.13 -10.34
CA ASP A 319 -41.46 -32.04 -9.27
C ASP A 319 -42.33 -33.15 -9.90
N THR A 320 -42.36 -34.34 -9.29
CA THR A 320 -43.15 -35.56 -9.62
C THR A 320 -42.62 -36.53 -10.70
N CYS A 321 -41.71 -37.43 -10.29
CA CYS A 321 -41.82 -38.91 -10.34
C CYS A 321 -40.61 -39.53 -9.63
#